data_AF-A0A6N6NL31-F1
#
_entry.id   AF-A0A6N6NL31-F1
#
_cell.length_a   1.000
_cell.length_b   1.000
_cell.length_c   1.000
_cell.angle_alpha   90.00
_cell.angle_beta   90.00
_cell.angle_gamma   90.00
#
_symmetry.space_group_name_H-M   'P 1'
#
loop_
_entity.id
_entity.type
_entity.pdbx_description
1 polymer ?
#
loop_
_entity_poly.entity_id
_entity_poly.type
_entity_poly.pdbx_seq_one_letter_code
_entity_poly.pdbx_strand_id
1 'polypeptide(L)'
;MGGAMFGDNLSFISDTTIAACQGQGCQMKDKFRENFKIALPAAIVTLVLILALSLGSNISGTVHNDYNLIELVPYLIVLVGGILGINVFVVLLLGILSGSIIVVAEGAVAATDLLGSMGTGAAGMFETTMVAVLVSAICALIRENGGFVALLAGIKRVFKGRKGGQLGMGLLVGAMDIATANNTVAIVMANPIAHEMAETYDISRRKTASILDT
;
A
#
# COMPACT_ATOMS: atom_id res chain seq x y z
N MET A 1 9.76 1.15 10.71
CA MET A 1 9.56 0.14 9.64
C MET A 1 8.44 -0.85 9.99
N GLY A 2 8.58 -1.76 10.97
CA GLY A 2 7.59 -2.84 11.20
C GLY A 2 6.12 -2.42 11.38
N GLY A 3 5.82 -1.50 12.29
CA GLY A 3 4.43 -1.03 12.51
C GLY A 3 3.84 -0.27 11.31
N ALA A 4 4.69 0.48 10.58
CA ALA A 4 4.27 1.19 9.37
C ALA A 4 3.90 0.22 8.24
N MET A 5 4.70 -0.84 8.02
CA MET A 5 4.42 -1.87 7.02
C MET A 5 3.16 -2.69 7.36
N PHE A 6 2.92 -2.98 8.64
CA PHE A 6 1.66 -3.58 9.09
C PHE A 6 0.46 -2.66 8.81
N GLY A 7 0.60 -1.37 9.13
CA GLY A 7 -0.43 -0.37 8.89
C GLY A 7 -0.75 -0.19 7.41
N ASP A 8 0.28 -0.13 6.57
CA ASP A 8 0.16 0.01 5.11
C ASP A 8 -0.63 -1.15 4.49
N ASN A 9 -0.29 -2.39 4.87
CA ASN A 9 -0.94 -3.59 4.37
C ASN A 9 -2.42 -3.71 4.82
N LEU A 10 -2.80 -3.02 5.90
CA LEU A 10 -4.16 -2.91 6.42
C LEU A 10 -4.81 -1.55 6.15
N SER A 11 -4.17 -0.68 5.39
CA SER A 11 -4.70 0.64 5.11
C SER A 11 -5.76 0.55 4.02
N PHE A 12 -6.87 1.27 4.20
CA PHE A 12 -7.85 1.48 3.14
C PHE A 12 -7.42 2.58 2.16
N ILE A 13 -6.32 3.28 2.45
CA ILE A 13 -5.91 4.53 1.81
C ILE A 13 -4.46 4.42 1.30
N SER A 14 -3.85 3.22 1.34
CA SER A 14 -2.51 3.01 0.80
C SER A 14 -2.51 2.95 -0.73
N ASP A 15 -1.48 3.53 -1.34
CA ASP A 15 -1.28 3.54 -2.80
C ASP A 15 -1.28 2.13 -3.39
N THR A 16 -0.61 1.20 -2.72
CA THR A 16 -0.51 -0.20 -3.16
C THR A 16 -1.85 -0.91 -3.04
N THR A 17 -2.61 -0.62 -1.98
CA THR A 17 -3.97 -1.12 -1.81
C THR A 17 -4.90 -0.62 -2.92
N ILE A 18 -4.82 0.66 -3.25
CA ILE A 18 -5.61 1.27 -4.31
C ILE A 18 -5.24 0.65 -5.66
N ALA A 19 -3.95 0.55 -5.98
CA ALA A 19 -3.47 -0.03 -7.23
C ALA A 19 -3.89 -1.50 -7.37
N ALA A 20 -3.76 -2.30 -6.32
CA ALA A 20 -4.13 -3.71 -6.33
C ALA A 20 -5.65 -3.90 -6.50
N CYS A 21 -6.45 -3.20 -5.68
CA CYS A 21 -7.91 -3.35 -5.67
C CYS A 21 -8.57 -2.82 -6.95
N GLN A 22 -8.11 -1.66 -7.45
CA GLN A 22 -8.67 -1.06 -8.65
C GLN A 22 -8.39 -1.90 -9.89
N GLY A 23 -7.16 -2.41 -10.04
CA GLY A 23 -6.83 -3.28 -11.17
C GLY A 23 -7.48 -4.67 -11.09
N GLN A 24 -7.76 -5.18 -9.89
CA GLN A 24 -8.50 -6.43 -9.72
C GLN A 24 -10.03 -6.26 -9.71
N GLY A 25 -10.54 -5.03 -9.64
CA GLY A 25 -11.97 -4.76 -9.55
C GLY A 25 -12.63 -5.35 -8.29
N CYS A 26 -11.96 -5.25 -7.14
CA CYS A 26 -12.51 -5.66 -5.84
C CYS A 26 -12.55 -4.50 -4.85
N GLN A 27 -13.42 -4.59 -3.84
CA GLN A 27 -13.51 -3.57 -2.81
C GLN A 27 -12.31 -3.64 -1.86
N MET A 28 -11.76 -2.50 -1.46
CA MET A 28 -10.64 -2.42 -0.51
C MET A 28 -10.97 -3.11 0.82
N LYS A 29 -12.24 -3.09 1.24
CA LYS A 29 -12.73 -3.82 2.42
C LYS A 29 -12.58 -5.33 2.33
N ASP A 30 -12.73 -5.90 1.13
CA ASP A 30 -12.56 -7.34 0.94
C ASP A 30 -11.09 -7.73 1.02
N LYS A 31 -10.20 -6.90 0.44
CA LYS A 31 -8.75 -7.03 0.56
C LYS A 31 -8.30 -6.89 2.01
N PHE A 32 -8.78 -5.88 2.73
CA PHE A 32 -8.50 -5.68 4.17
C PHE A 32 -8.79 -6.95 4.98
N ARG A 33 -9.96 -7.57 4.76
CA ARG A 33 -10.36 -8.79 5.46
C ARG A 33 -9.44 -9.99 5.16
N GLU A 34 -8.93 -10.10 3.94
CA GLU A 34 -7.96 -11.15 3.60
C GLU A 34 -6.59 -10.87 4.24
N ASN A 35 -6.11 -9.63 4.19
CA ASN A 35 -4.81 -9.25 4.75
C ASN A 35 -4.81 -9.31 6.27
N PHE A 36 -5.92 -8.96 6.93
CA PHE A 36 -6.06 -9.02 8.39
C PHE A 36 -5.76 -10.41 8.96
N LYS A 37 -6.13 -11.48 8.25
CA LYS A 37 -5.87 -12.87 8.67
C LYS A 37 -4.37 -13.22 8.68
N ILE A 38 -3.57 -12.53 7.88
CA ILE A 38 -2.13 -12.77 7.73
C ILE A 38 -1.35 -11.77 8.61
N ALA A 39 -1.74 -10.51 8.57
CA ALA A 39 -1.08 -9.41 9.24
C ALA A 39 -1.25 -9.47 10.76
N LEU A 40 -2.45 -9.80 11.27
CA LEU A 40 -2.71 -9.80 12.72
C LEU A 40 -1.83 -10.81 13.48
N PRO A 41 -1.72 -12.10 13.08
CA PRO A 41 -0.81 -13.04 13.73
C PRO A 41 0.65 -12.54 13.72
N ALA A 42 1.12 -12.01 12.59
CA ALA A 42 2.47 -11.48 12.46
C ALA A 42 2.72 -10.28 13.38
N ALA A 43 1.75 -9.38 13.50
CA ALA A 43 1.81 -8.23 14.40
C ALA A 43 1.85 -8.65 15.87
N ILE A 44 1.04 -9.65 16.27
CA ILE A 44 1.06 -10.18 17.64
C ILE A 44 2.42 -10.78 17.97
N VAL A 45 2.98 -11.62 17.09
CA VAL A 45 4.31 -12.21 17.30
C VAL A 45 5.38 -11.12 17.41
N THR A 46 5.33 -10.12 16.54
CA THR A 46 6.27 -8.99 16.56
C THR A 46 6.16 -8.19 17.86
N LEU A 47 4.94 -7.91 18.31
CA LEU A 47 4.67 -7.20 19.56
C LEU A 47 5.24 -7.96 20.77
N VAL A 48 4.99 -9.28 20.84
CA VAL A 48 5.51 -10.13 21.92
C VAL A 48 7.04 -10.14 21.94
N LEU A 49 7.69 -10.24 20.78
CA LEU A 49 9.15 -10.19 20.68
C LEU A 49 9.70 -8.84 21.13
N ILE A 50 9.10 -7.74 20.69
CA ILE A 50 9.51 -6.38 21.10
C ILE A 50 9.37 -6.21 22.61
N LEU A 51 8.26 -6.66 23.20
CA LEU A 51 8.04 -6.60 24.65
C LEU A 51 9.03 -7.48 25.41
N ALA A 52 9.25 -8.72 24.98
CA ALA A 52 10.21 -9.63 25.60
C ALA A 52 11.64 -9.07 25.61
N LEU A 53 12.07 -8.43 24.52
CA LEU A 53 13.37 -7.77 24.42
C LEU A 53 13.43 -6.46 25.23
N SER A 54 12.31 -5.72 25.32
CA SER A 54 12.26 -4.43 26.01
C SER A 54 12.15 -4.52 27.54
N LEU A 55 11.63 -5.63 28.08
CA LEU A 55 11.41 -5.83 29.53
C LEU A 55 12.69 -5.77 30.38
N GLY A 56 13.89 -5.81 29.78
CA GLY A 56 15.19 -5.63 30.46
C GLY A 56 15.88 -4.29 30.18
N SER A 57 15.24 -3.37 29.44
CA SER A 57 15.81 -2.07 29.11
C SER A 57 15.59 -1.05 30.23
N ASN A 58 16.67 -0.39 30.68
CA ASN A 58 16.56 0.72 31.63
C ASN A 58 15.97 1.95 30.91
N ILE A 59 14.72 2.29 31.23
CA ILE A 59 14.06 3.48 30.72
C ILE A 59 14.59 4.69 31.52
N SER A 60 15.71 5.25 31.08
CA SER A 60 16.23 6.52 31.57
C SER A 60 15.74 7.66 30.68
N GLY A 61 14.88 8.52 31.21
CA GLY A 61 14.41 9.75 30.56
C GLY A 61 12.91 9.76 30.31
N THR A 62 12.17 10.39 31.21
CA THR A 62 10.79 10.80 30.95
C THR A 62 10.83 12.05 30.07
N VAL A 63 10.70 11.88 28.75
CA VAL A 63 10.48 13.00 27.84
C VAL A 63 9.03 13.46 28.02
N HIS A 64 8.81 14.56 28.73
CA HIS A 64 7.54 15.28 28.69
C HIS A 64 7.50 16.06 27.37
N ASN A 65 6.80 15.53 26.38
CA ASN A 65 6.37 16.34 25.23
C ASN A 65 4.95 16.82 25.54
N ASP A 66 4.74 18.13 25.48
CA ASP A 66 3.39 18.69 25.45
C ASP A 66 2.69 18.14 24.20
N TYR A 67 1.59 17.43 24.40
CA TYR A 67 0.82 16.83 23.32
C TYR A 67 -0.36 17.72 22.96
N ASN A 68 -0.52 17.99 21.68
CA ASN A 68 -1.65 18.75 21.17
C ASN A 68 -2.70 17.80 20.59
N LEU A 69 -3.79 17.58 21.34
CA LEU A 69 -4.86 16.68 20.92
C LEU A 69 -5.56 17.15 19.64
N ILE A 70 -5.51 18.43 19.31
CA ILE A 70 -6.20 18.96 18.13
C ILE A 70 -5.49 18.55 16.83
N GLU A 71 -4.16 18.42 16.85
CA GLU A 71 -3.36 17.92 15.72
C GLU A 71 -3.69 16.46 15.36
N LEU A 72 -4.39 15.73 16.24
CA LEU A 72 -4.83 14.38 16.01
C LEU A 72 -6.11 14.30 15.13
N VAL A 73 -6.86 15.41 15.00
CA VAL A 73 -8.13 15.48 14.26
C VAL A 73 -7.99 15.06 12.78
N PRO A 74 -7.01 15.54 12.00
CA PRO A 74 -6.86 15.15 10.59
C PRO A 74 -6.68 13.64 10.43
N TYR A 75 -5.89 13.02 11.32
CA TYR A 75 -5.66 11.58 11.32
C TYR A 75 -6.93 10.79 11.65
N LEU A 76 -7.74 11.26 12.59
CA LEU A 76 -9.03 10.63 12.92
C LEU A 76 -10.02 10.71 11.76
N ILE A 77 -10.10 11.85 11.08
CA ILE A 77 -10.94 12.01 9.88
C ILE A 77 -10.53 10.98 8.82
N VAL A 78 -9.21 10.85 8.57
CA VAL A 78 -8.68 9.91 7.59
C VAL A 78 -8.97 8.45 7.99
N LEU A 79 -8.71 8.10 9.25
CA LEU A 79 -8.91 6.74 9.75
C LEU A 79 -10.39 6.33 9.74
N VAL A 80 -11.26 7.16 10.34
CA VAL A 80 -12.69 6.87 10.44
C VAL A 80 -13.33 6.87 9.05
N GLY A 81 -13.00 7.86 8.21
CA GLY A 81 -13.51 7.93 6.84
C GLY A 81 -13.13 6.70 6.00
N GLY A 82 -11.88 6.24 6.11
CA GLY A 82 -11.40 5.02 5.47
C GLY A 82 -12.15 3.77 5.94
N ILE A 83 -12.35 3.62 7.26
CA ILE A 83 -13.08 2.48 7.84
C ILE A 83 -14.55 2.47 7.41
N LEU A 84 -15.18 3.64 7.30
CA LEU A 84 -16.55 3.80 6.81
C LEU A 84 -16.67 3.55 5.30
N GLY A 85 -15.56 3.39 4.58
CA GLY A 85 -15.56 3.12 3.14
C GLY A 85 -15.90 4.34 2.29
N ILE A 86 -15.68 5.55 2.82
CA ILE A 86 -15.78 6.78 2.04
C ILE A 86 -14.69 6.75 0.95
N ASN A 87 -14.97 7.37 -0.20
CA ASN A 87 -14.01 7.46 -1.29
C ASN A 87 -12.67 8.03 -0.79
N VAL A 88 -11.58 7.30 -1.06
CA VAL A 88 -10.24 7.62 -0.58
C VAL A 88 -9.82 9.06 -0.92
N PHE A 89 -10.13 9.54 -2.12
CA PHE A 89 -9.80 10.91 -2.52
C PHE A 89 -10.50 11.95 -1.65
N VAL A 90 -11.77 11.71 -1.30
CA VAL A 90 -12.54 12.62 -0.43
C VAL A 90 -11.94 12.61 0.98
N VAL A 91 -11.63 11.44 1.51
CA VAL A 91 -11.06 11.29 2.86
C VAL A 91 -9.70 11.99 2.96
N LEU A 92 -8.83 11.81 1.96
CA LEU A 92 -7.53 12.47 1.89
C LEU A 92 -7.66 13.99 1.79
N LEU A 93 -8.57 14.50 0.94
CA LEU A 93 -8.82 15.93 0.82
C LEU A 93 -9.30 16.54 2.14
N LEU A 94 -10.22 15.89 2.84
CA LEU A 94 -10.69 16.34 4.15
C LEU A 94 -9.57 16.32 5.20
N GLY A 95 -8.71 15.31 5.19
CA GLY A 95 -7.52 15.24 6.03
C GLY A 95 -6.55 16.40 5.78
N ILE A 96 -6.21 16.64 4.50
CA ILE A 96 -5.31 17.74 4.11
C ILE A 96 -5.91 19.09 4.49
N LEU A 97 -7.19 19.33 4.18
CA LEU A 97 -7.87 20.59 4.50
C LEU A 97 -7.94 20.84 6.01
N SER A 98 -8.36 19.84 6.79
CA SER A 98 -8.42 19.97 8.24
C SER A 98 -7.05 20.22 8.86
N GLY A 99 -6.02 19.47 8.44
CA GLY A 99 -4.64 19.68 8.91
C GLY A 99 -4.11 21.07 8.55
N SER A 100 -4.38 21.53 7.33
CA SER A 100 -3.96 22.85 6.86
C SER A 100 -4.60 23.97 7.68
N ILE A 101 -5.89 23.84 8.01
CA ILE A 101 -6.62 24.83 8.83
C ILE A 101 -6.05 24.86 10.25
N ILE A 102 -5.81 23.70 10.87
CA ILE A 102 -5.33 23.60 12.26
C ILE A 102 -3.95 24.24 12.40
N VAL A 103 -2.99 23.84 11.55
CA VAL A 103 -1.60 24.31 11.65
C VAL A 103 -1.49 25.82 11.38
N VAL A 104 -2.34 26.36 10.49
CA VAL A 104 -2.41 27.82 10.27
C VAL A 104 -3.10 28.54 11.43
N ALA A 105 -4.18 27.98 11.98
CA ALA A 105 -4.90 28.59 13.11
C ALA A 105 -4.07 28.64 14.39
N GLU A 106 -3.17 27.69 14.59
CA GLU A 106 -2.22 27.67 15.70
C GLU A 106 -1.03 28.61 15.49
N GLY A 107 -0.88 29.18 14.29
CA GLY A 107 0.25 30.01 13.91
C GLY A 107 1.56 29.24 13.76
N ALA A 108 1.49 27.90 13.67
CA ALA A 108 2.66 27.04 13.51
C ALA A 108 3.28 27.17 12.11
N VAL A 109 2.46 27.45 11.08
CA VAL A 109 2.91 27.65 9.69
C VAL A 109 2.13 28.79 9.04
N ALA A 110 2.80 29.65 8.26
CA ALA A 110 2.11 30.69 7.50
C ALA A 110 1.32 30.09 6.33
N ALA A 111 0.17 30.67 5.98
CA ALA A 111 -0.64 30.16 4.87
C ALA A 111 0.12 30.11 3.53
N THR A 112 1.10 30.99 3.31
CA THR A 112 1.98 30.98 2.14
C THR A 112 2.93 29.78 2.10
N ASP A 113 3.35 29.29 3.27
CA ASP A 113 4.29 28.18 3.39
C ASP A 113 3.62 26.83 3.10
N LEU A 114 2.29 26.77 3.20
CA LEU A 114 1.52 25.61 2.72
C LEU A 114 1.72 25.39 1.21
N LEU A 115 1.79 26.45 0.40
CA LEU A 115 2.06 26.35 -1.03
C LEU A 115 3.46 25.78 -1.29
N GLY A 116 4.45 26.23 -0.51
CA GLY A 116 5.80 25.66 -0.53
C GLY A 116 5.81 24.19 -0.17
N SER A 117 5.10 23.82 0.89
CA SER A 117 4.97 22.43 1.35
C SER A 117 4.33 21.54 0.28
N MET A 118 3.26 22.01 -0.37
CA MET A 118 2.65 21.32 -1.52
C MET A 118 3.64 21.15 -2.68
N GLY A 119 4.42 22.18 -2.98
CA GLY A 119 5.46 22.14 -4.01
C GLY A 119 6.55 21.10 -3.71
N THR A 120 7.05 21.07 -2.46
CA THR A 120 8.05 20.08 -2.04
C THR A 120 7.51 18.65 -2.08
N GLY A 121 6.26 18.43 -1.67
CA GLY A 121 5.59 17.13 -1.77
C GLY A 121 5.45 16.68 -3.23
N ALA A 122 5.02 17.57 -4.12
CA ALA A 122 4.92 17.28 -5.55
C ALA A 122 6.28 16.96 -6.18
N ALA A 123 7.32 17.73 -5.83
CA ALA A 123 8.68 17.50 -6.31
C ALA A 123 9.24 16.15 -5.82
N GLY A 124 8.98 15.77 -4.57
CA GLY A 124 9.40 14.48 -4.00
C GLY A 124 8.77 13.27 -4.71
N MET A 125 7.60 13.44 -5.31
CA MET A 125 6.91 12.38 -6.06
C MET A 125 7.31 12.30 -7.54
N PHE A 126 8.11 13.26 -8.04
CA PHE A 126 8.42 13.38 -9.46
C PHE A 126 9.17 12.16 -10.01
N GLU A 127 10.21 11.72 -9.31
CA GLU A 127 11.03 10.56 -9.71
C GLU A 127 10.18 9.29 -9.82
N THR A 128 9.37 9.01 -8.79
CA THR A 128 8.47 7.85 -8.76
C THR A 128 7.43 7.92 -9.88
N THR A 129 6.87 9.10 -10.15
CA THR A 129 5.88 9.29 -11.22
C THR A 129 6.51 9.01 -12.60
N MET A 130 7.72 9.50 -12.83
CA MET A 130 8.45 9.25 -14.09
C MET A 130 8.71 7.75 -14.30
N VAL A 131 9.19 7.05 -13.26
CA VAL A 131 9.40 5.59 -13.32
C VAL A 131 8.08 4.87 -13.58
N ALA A 132 7.00 5.23 -12.88
CA ALA A 132 5.69 4.62 -13.06
C ALA A 132 5.18 4.74 -14.50
N VAL A 133 5.32 5.92 -15.13
CA VAL A 133 4.92 6.16 -16.52
C VAL A 133 5.75 5.33 -17.50
N LEU A 134 7.08 5.35 -17.36
CA LEU A 134 7.99 4.58 -18.22
C LEU A 134 7.73 3.08 -18.13
N VAL A 135 7.60 2.59 -16.90
CA VAL A 135 7.37 1.17 -16.62
C VAL A 135 6.00 0.73 -17.15
N SER A 136 4.96 1.57 -17.00
CA SER A 136 3.65 1.32 -17.60
C SER A 136 3.72 1.24 -19.13
N ALA A 137 4.50 2.11 -19.77
CA ALA A 137 4.69 2.08 -21.23
C ALA A 137 5.44 0.81 -21.70
N ILE A 138 6.49 0.39 -20.98
CA ILE A 138 7.21 -0.85 -21.26
C ILE A 138 6.29 -2.06 -21.09
N CYS A 139 5.48 -2.08 -20.03
CA CYS A 139 4.49 -3.15 -19.84
C CYS A 139 3.46 -3.23 -20.98
N ALA A 140 2.99 -2.08 -21.48
CA ALA A 140 2.11 -2.06 -22.64
C ALA A 140 2.79 -2.68 -23.88
N LEU A 141 4.06 -2.38 -24.12
CA LEU A 141 4.83 -2.99 -25.21
C LEU A 141 5.03 -4.50 -25.02
N ILE A 142 5.32 -4.97 -23.81
CA ILE A 142 5.45 -6.40 -23.51
C ILE A 142 4.12 -7.12 -23.78
N ARG A 143 2.99 -6.50 -23.42
CA ARG A 143 1.66 -7.05 -23.68
C ARG A 143 1.36 -7.16 -25.17
N GLU A 144 1.56 -6.09 -25.93
CA GLU A 144 1.34 -6.06 -27.38
C GLU A 144 2.19 -7.08 -28.15
N ASN A 145 3.42 -7.34 -27.68
CA ASN A 145 4.32 -8.33 -28.28
C ASN A 145 4.09 -9.76 -27.75
N GLY A 146 3.01 -10.02 -27.00
CA GLY A 146 2.67 -11.36 -26.50
C GLY A 146 3.53 -11.86 -25.33
N GLY A 147 4.32 -11.00 -24.69
CA GLY A 147 5.21 -11.37 -23.58
C GLY A 147 4.45 -11.88 -22.35
N PHE A 148 3.26 -11.36 -22.07
CA PHE A 148 2.42 -11.85 -20.97
C PHE A 148 1.99 -13.31 -21.19
N VAL A 149 1.63 -13.67 -22.43
CA VAL A 149 1.26 -15.04 -22.80
C VAL A 149 2.44 -16.00 -22.59
N ALA A 150 3.64 -15.60 -23.02
CA ALA A 150 4.85 -16.39 -22.83
C ALA A 150 5.18 -16.58 -21.34
N LEU A 151 5.04 -15.52 -20.54
CA LEU A 151 5.29 -15.56 -19.10
C LEU A 151 4.27 -16.45 -18.37
N LEU A 152 2.99 -16.33 -18.71
CA LEU A 152 1.93 -17.23 -18.22
C LEU A 152 2.19 -18.68 -18.57
N ALA A 153 2.64 -18.98 -19.80
CA ALA A 153 2.99 -20.34 -20.20
C ALA A 153 4.14 -20.90 -19.37
N GLY A 154 5.16 -20.08 -19.08
CA GLY A 154 6.27 -20.43 -18.18
C GLY A 154 5.80 -20.74 -16.77
N ILE A 155 4.98 -19.86 -16.18
CA ILE A 155 4.39 -20.06 -14.85
C ILE A 155 3.54 -21.34 -14.81
N LYS A 156 2.68 -21.58 -15.81
CA LYS A 156 1.82 -22.78 -15.89
C LYS A 156 2.62 -24.09 -15.97
N ARG A 157 3.85 -24.05 -16.52
CA ARG A 157 4.72 -25.22 -16.58
C ARG A 157 5.25 -25.62 -15.22
N VAL A 158 5.56 -24.64 -14.38
CA VAL A 158 6.20 -24.85 -13.07
C VAL A 158 5.16 -25.00 -11.96
N PHE A 159 4.17 -24.11 -11.94
CA PHE A 159 3.19 -24.01 -10.87
C PHE A 159 1.87 -24.66 -11.29
N LYS A 160 1.46 -25.71 -10.57
CA LYS A 160 0.21 -26.44 -10.85
C LYS A 160 -0.80 -26.28 -9.73
N GLY A 161 -2.07 -26.19 -10.13
CA GLY A 161 -3.20 -26.05 -9.22
C GLY A 161 -3.26 -24.70 -8.51
N ARG A 162 -4.30 -24.50 -7.71
CA ARG A 162 -4.64 -23.21 -7.10
C ARG A 162 -3.55 -22.66 -6.17
N LYS A 163 -2.94 -23.50 -5.33
CA LYS A 163 -1.86 -23.09 -4.42
C LYS A 163 -0.57 -22.73 -5.16
N GLY A 164 -0.23 -23.50 -6.21
CA GLY A 164 0.91 -23.19 -7.07
C GLY A 164 0.71 -21.85 -7.78
N GLY A 165 -0.48 -21.60 -8.32
CA GLY A 165 -0.82 -20.33 -8.96
C GLY A 165 -0.66 -19.12 -8.03
N GLN A 166 -1.07 -19.24 -6.77
CA GLN A 166 -0.87 -18.18 -5.76
C GLN A 166 0.62 -17.93 -5.48
N LEU A 167 1.42 -18.99 -5.36
CA LEU A 167 2.87 -18.86 -5.14
C LEU A 167 3.57 -18.24 -6.36
N GLY A 168 3.20 -18.67 -7.57
CA GLY A 168 3.73 -18.09 -8.80
C GLY A 168 3.39 -16.61 -8.96
N MET A 169 2.18 -16.21 -8.54
CA MET A 169 1.76 -14.81 -8.53
C MET A 169 2.57 -13.98 -7.54
N GLY A 170 2.77 -14.48 -6.31
CA GLY A 170 3.61 -13.80 -5.32
C GLY A 170 5.07 -13.67 -5.79
N LEU A 171 5.63 -14.71 -6.41
CA LEU A 171 6.97 -14.65 -6.99
C LEU A 171 7.08 -13.65 -8.14
N LEU A 172 6.05 -13.53 -8.98
CA LEU A 172 6.01 -12.55 -10.06
C LEU A 172 6.06 -11.13 -9.50
N VAL A 173 5.19 -10.82 -8.54
CA VAL A 173 5.12 -9.49 -7.91
C VAL A 173 6.43 -9.19 -7.18
N GLY A 174 6.94 -10.13 -6.39
CA GLY A 174 8.21 -9.94 -5.68
C GLY A 174 9.40 -9.74 -6.63
N ALA A 175 9.45 -10.46 -7.76
CA ALA A 175 10.49 -10.25 -8.76
C ALA A 175 10.36 -8.88 -9.44
N MET A 176 9.13 -8.44 -9.72
CA MET A 176 8.87 -7.11 -10.26
C MET A 176 9.26 -6.01 -9.26
N ASP A 177 8.91 -6.17 -7.99
CA ASP A 177 9.23 -5.21 -6.94
C ASP A 177 10.73 -5.08 -6.71
N ILE A 178 11.46 -6.19 -6.67
CA ILE A 178 12.94 -6.17 -6.61
C ILE A 178 13.53 -5.46 -7.83
N ALA A 179 12.95 -5.64 -9.02
CA ALA A 179 13.46 -5.03 -10.24
C ALA A 179 13.14 -3.53 -10.34
N THR A 180 11.97 -3.08 -9.84
CA THR A 180 11.55 -1.68 -9.92
C THR A 180 11.83 -0.87 -8.67
N ALA A 181 12.18 -1.53 -7.55
CA ALA A 181 12.36 -0.93 -6.23
C ALA A 181 11.20 0.01 -5.84
N ASN A 182 9.97 -0.38 -6.21
CA ASN A 182 8.79 0.44 -6.06
C ASN A 182 7.52 -0.43 -6.09
N ASN A 183 6.93 -0.60 -4.92
CA ASN A 183 5.78 -1.49 -4.70
C ASN A 183 4.60 -1.13 -5.60
N THR A 184 4.24 0.15 -5.68
CA THR A 184 3.08 0.61 -6.46
C THR A 184 3.28 0.34 -7.95
N VAL A 185 4.48 0.63 -8.48
CA VAL A 185 4.81 0.37 -9.88
C VAL A 185 4.81 -1.13 -10.18
N ALA A 186 5.39 -1.94 -9.31
CA ALA A 186 5.38 -3.40 -9.43
C ALA A 186 3.97 -3.98 -9.46
N ILE A 187 3.09 -3.50 -8.57
CA ILE A 187 1.69 -3.91 -8.52
C ILE A 187 0.96 -3.54 -9.81
N VAL A 188 1.11 -2.31 -10.30
CA VAL A 188 0.46 -1.86 -11.54
C VAL A 188 0.89 -2.71 -12.73
N MET A 189 2.17 -3.06 -12.83
CA MET A 189 2.69 -3.97 -13.86
C MET A 189 2.16 -5.40 -13.74
N ALA A 190 2.17 -5.94 -12.52
CA ALA A 190 1.77 -7.32 -12.27
C ALA A 190 0.25 -7.49 -12.39
N ASN A 191 -0.53 -6.43 -12.22
CA ASN A 191 -1.99 -6.50 -12.13
C ASN A 191 -2.66 -7.21 -13.31
N PRO A 192 -2.40 -6.86 -14.59
CA PRO A 192 -3.01 -7.53 -15.73
C PRO A 192 -2.63 -9.02 -15.80
N ILE A 193 -1.38 -9.36 -15.50
CA ILE A 193 -0.91 -10.74 -15.49
C ILE A 193 -1.58 -11.52 -14.36
N ALA A 194 -1.66 -10.92 -13.17
CA ALA A 194 -2.31 -11.50 -12.01
C ALA A 194 -3.81 -11.70 -12.24
N HIS A 195 -4.46 -10.85 -13.03
CA HIS A 195 -5.84 -11.03 -13.45
C HIS A 195 -6.02 -12.31 -14.29
N GLU A 196 -5.20 -12.50 -15.33
CA GLU A 196 -5.24 -13.72 -16.16
C GLU A 196 -4.86 -14.98 -15.38
N MET A 197 -3.92 -14.87 -14.44
CA MET A 197 -3.58 -15.95 -13.50
C MET A 197 -4.75 -16.28 -12.56
N ALA A 198 -5.48 -15.27 -12.09
CA ALA A 198 -6.62 -15.46 -11.21
C ALA A 198 -7.73 -16.27 -11.90
N GLU A 199 -8.01 -15.98 -13.17
CA GLU A 199 -8.96 -16.75 -13.98
C GLU A 199 -8.45 -18.16 -14.26
N THR A 200 -7.18 -18.32 -14.62
CA THR A 200 -6.58 -19.63 -14.91
C THR A 200 -6.62 -20.58 -13.70
N TYR A 201 -6.32 -20.06 -12.51
CA TYR A 201 -6.15 -20.87 -11.28
C TYR A 201 -7.36 -20.82 -10.34
N ASP A 202 -8.47 -20.20 -10.75
CA ASP A 202 -9.69 -20.01 -9.95
C ASP A 202 -9.41 -19.34 -8.59
N ILE A 203 -8.68 -18.23 -8.63
CA ILE A 203 -8.33 -17.42 -7.46
C ILE A 203 -9.27 -16.21 -7.43
N SER A 204 -9.91 -15.96 -6.29
CA SER A 204 -10.82 -14.81 -6.15
C SER A 204 -10.06 -13.48 -6.26
N ARG A 205 -10.64 -12.48 -6.91
CA ARG A 205 -10.09 -11.12 -7.06
C ARG A 205 -9.58 -10.51 -5.75
N ARG A 206 -10.31 -10.67 -4.64
CA ARG A 206 -9.86 -10.20 -3.30
C ARG A 206 -8.57 -10.86 -2.82
N LYS A 207 -8.38 -12.13 -3.16
CA LYS A 207 -7.18 -12.90 -2.80
C LYS A 207 -6.02 -12.56 -3.73
N THR A 208 -6.30 -12.34 -5.02
CA THR A 208 -5.34 -11.79 -5.98
C THR A 208 -4.83 -10.43 -5.55
N ALA A 209 -5.72 -9.50 -5.20
CA ALA A 209 -5.36 -8.17 -4.69
C ALA A 209 -4.55 -8.25 -3.38
N SER A 210 -4.90 -9.18 -2.50
CA SER A 210 -4.13 -9.48 -1.28
C SER A 210 -2.70 -9.96 -1.62
N ILE A 211 -2.53 -10.88 -2.57
CA ILE A 211 -1.21 -11.41 -2.99
C ILE A 211 -0.38 -10.35 -3.71
N LEU A 212 -1.01 -9.48 -4.51
CA LEU A 212 -0.33 -8.37 -5.17
C LEU A 212 0.24 -7.37 -4.13
N ASP A 213 -0.42 -7.23 -2.98
CA ASP A 213 -0.10 -6.21 -1.98
C ASP A 213 0.56 -6.77 -0.70
N THR A 214 1.10 -7.99 -0.76
CA THR A 214 1.79 -8.64 0.37
C THR A 214 3.23 -8.93 0.00
#